data_AF-J3DEJ7-F1
#
_entry.id   AF-J3DEJ7-F1
#
_cell.length_a   1.000
_cell.length_b   1.000
_cell.length_c   1.000
_cell.angle_alpha   90.00
_cell.angle_beta   90.00
_cell.angle_gamma   90.00
#
_symmetry.space_group_name_H-M   'P 1'
#
loop_
_entity.id
_entity.type
_entity.pdbx_description
1 polymer ?
#
loop_
_entity_poly.entity_id
_entity_poly.type
_entity_poly.pdbx_seq_one_letter_code
_entity_poly.pdbx_strand_id
1 'polypeptide(L)'
;MNDKKMISIDQFNLNERVAVEEVMRGLVEKYRQRTGKEPDAKKEKEFTAEARQQVMTTKLAKEKAIAEKAKKTPTRRKKPESLKESEVSDFNWKASVIKGRR
;
A
#
# COMPACT_ATOMS: atom_id res chain seq x y z
N MET A 1 7.60 18.24 13.37
CA MET A 1 8.64 17.23 13.61
C MET A 1 8.10 15.89 13.14
N ASN A 2 8.64 15.33 12.05
CA ASN A 2 8.33 13.94 11.70
C ASN A 2 9.26 13.08 12.55
N ASP A 3 8.77 12.59 13.68
CA ASP A 3 9.43 11.53 14.41
C ASP A 3 9.52 10.32 13.48
N LYS A 4 10.66 10.18 12.80
CA LYS A 4 11.00 8.99 12.03
C LYS A 4 11.09 7.84 13.03
N LYS A 5 9.95 7.20 13.31
CA LYS A 5 9.90 5.97 14.08
C LYS A 5 10.93 5.02 13.47
N MET A 6 11.89 4.60 14.28
CA MET A 6 12.93 3.68 13.84
C MET A 6 12.25 2.36 13.49
N ILE A 7 12.26 2.00 12.22
CA ILE A 7 11.70 0.74 11.74
C ILE A 7 12.70 -0.35 12.09
N SER A 8 12.34 -1.21 13.04
CA SER A 8 13.17 -2.35 13.44
C SER A 8 13.13 -3.41 12.35
N ILE A 9 14.25 -4.13 12.19
CA ILE A 9 14.39 -5.14 11.15
C ILE A 9 13.48 -6.37 11.39
N ASP A 10 13.02 -6.54 12.63
CA ASP A 10 12.11 -7.62 13.03
C ASP A 10 10.68 -7.42 12.51
N GLN A 11 10.32 -6.22 12.04
CA GLN A 11 9.03 -5.97 11.39
C GLN A 11 8.96 -6.49 9.95
N PHE A 12 10.09 -6.96 9.40
CA PHE A 12 10.20 -7.44 8.03
C PHE A 12 10.30 -8.96 7.94
N ASN A 13 9.53 -9.52 7.01
CA ASN A 13 9.60 -10.93 6.61
C ASN A 13 10.90 -11.21 5.82
N LEU A 14 11.25 -12.49 5.63
CA LEU A 14 12.50 -12.88 4.95
C LEU A 14 12.66 -12.22 3.57
N ASN A 15 11.60 -12.24 2.76
CA ASN A 15 11.59 -11.61 1.42
C ASN A 15 11.75 -10.09 1.50
N GLU A 16 11.19 -9.46 2.54
CA GLU A 16 11.28 -8.01 2.74
C GLU A 16 12.68 -7.61 3.21
N ARG A 17 13.37 -8.47 3.97
CA ARG A 17 14.78 -8.27 4.36
C ARG A 17 15.71 -8.28 3.15
N VAL A 18 15.51 -9.23 2.23
CA VAL A 18 16.24 -9.27 0.94
C VAL A 18 15.98 -7.98 0.15
N ALA A 19 14.72 -7.54 0.07
CA ALA A 19 14.40 -6.29 -0.61
C ALA A 19 15.06 -5.05 0.05
N VAL A 20 15.20 -5.01 1.38
CA VAL A 20 15.92 -3.94 2.08
C VAL A 20 17.40 -3.92 1.66
N GLU A 21 18.04 -5.09 1.58
CA GLU A 21 19.46 -5.20 1.16
C GLU A 21 19.66 -4.77 -0.30
N GLU A 22 18.76 -5.18 -1.20
CA GLU A 22 18.78 -4.76 -2.61
C GLU A 22 18.63 -3.25 -2.77
N VAL A 23 17.67 -2.65 -2.04
CA VAL A 23 17.45 -1.20 -2.04
C VAL A 23 18.67 -0.49 -1.47
N MET A 24 19.24 -0.97 -0.37
CA MET A 24 20.44 -0.40 0.24
C MET A 24 21.63 -0.44 -0.73
N ARG A 25 21.86 -1.57 -1.41
CA ARG A 25 22.91 -1.69 -2.44
C ARG A 25 22.70 -0.69 -3.57
N GLY A 26 21.46 -0.56 -4.06
CA GLY A 26 21.12 0.42 -5.09
C GLY A 26 21.33 1.87 -4.65
N LEU A 27 21.07 2.20 -3.38
CA LEU A 27 21.33 3.54 -2.82
C LEU A 27 22.85 3.81 -2.73
N VAL A 28 23.63 2.83 -2.31
CA VAL A 28 25.10 2.92 -2.26
C VAL A 28 25.69 3.06 -3.66
N GLU A 29 25.24 2.28 -4.64
CA GLU A 29 25.68 2.40 -6.03
C GLU A 29 25.35 3.78 -6.62
N LYS A 30 24.13 4.29 -6.40
CA LYS A 30 23.74 5.65 -6.82
C LYS A 30 24.59 6.73 -6.15
N TYR A 31 24.90 6.56 -4.87
CA TYR A 31 25.78 7.47 -4.16
C TYR A 31 27.18 7.47 -4.79
N ARG A 32 27.77 6.30 -5.00
CA ARG A 32 29.08 6.14 -5.66
C ARG A 32 29.10 6.76 -7.05
N GLN A 33 28.05 6.56 -7.86
CA GLN A 33 27.94 7.17 -9.19
C GLN A 33 27.87 8.70 -9.14
N ARG A 34 27.23 9.27 -8.11
CA ARG A 34 27.06 10.73 -7.98
C ARG A 34 28.29 11.43 -7.39
N THR A 35 28.95 10.80 -6.41
CA THR A 35 30.05 11.44 -5.66
C THR A 35 31.43 10.91 -6.03
N GLY A 36 31.51 9.78 -6.73
CA GLY A 36 32.77 9.09 -7.05
C GLY A 36 33.50 8.53 -5.83
N LYS A 37 32.87 8.52 -4.64
CA LYS A 37 33.46 8.10 -3.37
C LYS A 37 32.63 7.00 -2.71
N GLU A 38 33.29 6.19 -1.89
CA GLU A 38 32.59 5.25 -1.03
C GLU A 38 31.82 6.00 0.07
N PRO A 39 30.63 5.51 0.46
CA PRO A 39 29.86 6.14 1.51
C PRO A 39 30.54 5.97 2.88
N ASP A 40 30.68 7.07 3.62
CA ASP A 40 31.15 7.01 5.00
C ASP A 40 30.18 6.22 5.90
N ALA A 41 30.65 5.72 7.04
CA ALA A 41 29.85 4.98 8.01
C ALA A 41 28.58 5.71 8.50
N LYS A 42 28.55 7.05 8.45
CA LYS A 42 27.33 7.84 8.72
C LYS A 42 26.31 7.68 7.59
N LYS A 43 26.77 7.72 6.34
CA LYS A 43 25.93 7.57 5.15
C LYS A 43 25.39 6.15 5.01
N GLU A 44 26.16 5.14 5.35
CA GLU A 44 25.67 3.76 5.38
C GLU A 44 24.48 3.58 6.34
N LYS A 45 24.56 4.18 7.54
CA LYS A 45 23.44 4.17 8.50
C LYS A 45 22.22 4.91 7.96
N GLU A 46 22.41 6.05 7.30
CA GLU A 46 21.34 6.78 6.63
C GLU A 46 20.67 5.93 5.53
N PHE A 47 21.46 5.25 4.69
CA PHE A 47 20.93 4.37 3.63
C PHE A 47 20.21 3.15 4.19
N THR A 48 20.68 2.56 5.28
CA THR A 48 19.97 1.45 5.92
C THR A 48 18.60 1.90 6.46
N ALA A 49 18.53 3.10 7.04
CA ALA A 49 17.27 3.66 7.53
C ALA A 49 16.34 4.03 6.37
N GLU A 50 16.88 4.60 5.30
CA GLU A 50 16.13 4.95 4.08
C GLU A 50 15.60 3.71 3.37
N ALA A 51 16.42 2.67 3.21
CA ALA A 51 16.00 1.41 2.60
C ALA A 51 14.86 0.75 3.38
N ARG A 52 14.95 0.69 4.72
CA ARG A 52 13.86 0.19 5.57
C ARG A 52 12.59 1.03 5.41
N GLN A 53 12.71 2.36 5.34
CA GLN A 53 11.57 3.23 5.11
C GLN A 53 10.91 2.97 3.75
N GLN A 54 11.70 2.81 2.69
CA GLN A 54 11.19 2.56 1.35
C GLN A 54 10.47 1.20 1.27
N VAL A 55 11.01 0.15 1.89
CA VAL A 55 10.33 -1.15 1.91
C VAL A 55 9.03 -1.06 2.71
N MET A 56 9.02 -0.40 3.89
CA MET A 56 7.80 -0.26 4.68
C MET A 56 6.71 0.57 3.97
N THR A 57 7.09 1.65 3.26
CA THR A 57 6.11 2.44 2.49
C THR A 57 5.51 1.62 1.35
N THR A 58 6.31 0.79 0.65
CA THR A 58 5.78 -0.11 -0.37
C THR A 58 4.85 -1.18 0.20
N LYS A 59 5.16 -1.72 1.38
CA LYS A 59 4.30 -2.68 2.10
C LYS A 59 2.94 -2.04 2.43
N LEU A 60 2.94 -0.88 3.07
CA LEU A 60 1.72 -0.13 3.39
C LEU A 60 0.93 0.24 2.13
N ALA A 61 1.60 0.58 1.03
CA ALA A 61 0.94 0.86 -0.24
C ALA A 61 0.26 -0.39 -0.82
N LYS A 62 0.91 -1.55 -0.77
CA LYS A 62 0.32 -2.84 -1.19
C LYS A 62 -0.88 -3.21 -0.33
N GLU A 63 -0.76 -3.09 0.99
CA GLU A 63 -1.86 -3.36 1.93
C GLU A 63 -3.05 -2.43 1.68
N LYS A 64 -2.82 -1.12 1.48
CA LYS A 64 -3.86 -0.17 1.09
C LYS A 64 -4.53 -0.53 -0.23
N ALA A 65 -3.74 -0.93 -1.24
CA ALA A 65 -4.28 -1.35 -2.53
C ALA A 65 -5.15 -2.62 -2.42
N ILE A 66 -4.77 -3.58 -1.58
CA ILE A 66 -5.57 -4.78 -1.29
C ILE A 66 -6.86 -4.38 -0.57
N ALA A 67 -6.78 -3.51 0.45
CA ALA A 67 -7.94 -3.01 1.17
C ALA A 67 -8.91 -2.22 0.27
N GLU A 68 -8.39 -1.40 -0.65
CA GLU A 68 -9.23 -0.73 -1.65
C GLU A 68 -9.88 -1.70 -2.63
N LYS A 69 -9.15 -2.72 -3.09
CA LYS A 69 -9.72 -3.76 -3.96
C LYS A 69 -10.82 -4.53 -3.23
N ALA A 70 -10.64 -4.86 -1.95
CA ALA A 70 -11.66 -5.49 -1.12
C ALA A 70 -12.91 -4.61 -0.92
N LYS A 71 -12.73 -3.29 -0.82
CA LYS A 71 -13.85 -2.33 -0.76
C LYS A 71 -14.55 -2.13 -2.10
N LYS A 72 -13.82 -2.22 -3.21
CA LYS A 72 -14.33 -2.03 -4.59
C LYS A 72 -14.90 -3.30 -5.21
N THR A 73 -14.58 -4.48 -4.69
CA THR A 73 -15.33 -5.69 -5.02
C THR A 73 -16.75 -5.51 -4.50
N PRO A 74 -17.77 -5.40 -5.37
CA PRO A 74 -19.14 -5.42 -4.90
C PRO A 74 -19.29 -6.76 -4.21
N THR A 75 -19.66 -6.76 -2.92
CA THR A 75 -20.15 -7.93 -2.20
C THR A 75 -21.09 -8.63 -3.16
N ARG A 76 -20.64 -9.75 -3.70
CA ARG A 76 -21.26 -10.48 -4.81
C ARG A 76 -22.75 -10.52 -4.51
N ARG A 77 -23.53 -9.66 -5.18
CA ARG A 77 -24.96 -9.49 -4.89
C ARG A 77 -25.53 -10.89 -4.98
N LYS A 78 -25.98 -11.41 -3.83
CA LYS A 78 -26.56 -12.74 -3.80
C LYS A 78 -27.72 -12.74 -4.81
N LYS A 79 -27.88 -13.83 -5.56
CA LYS A 79 -29.00 -13.96 -6.49
C LYS A 79 -30.29 -13.66 -5.71
N PRO A 80 -31.24 -12.92 -6.30
CA PRO A 80 -32.46 -12.51 -5.60
C PRO A 80 -33.25 -13.70 -5.03
N GLU A 81 -33.13 -14.89 -5.62
CA GLU A 81 -33.68 -16.16 -5.11
C GLU A 81 -33.21 -16.56 -3.70
N SER A 82 -32.14 -15.95 -3.19
CA SER A 82 -31.57 -16.25 -1.86
C SER A 82 -31.77 -15.11 -0.85
N LEU A 83 -32.53 -14.07 -1.22
CA LEU A 83 -32.99 -13.03 -0.31
C LEU A 83 -34.38 -13.42 0.21
N LYS A 84 -34.61 -13.27 1.52
CA LYS A 84 -35.97 -13.42 2.07
C LYS A 84 -36.85 -12.31 1.51
N GLU A 85 -38.13 -12.58 1.27
CA GLU A 85 -39.10 -11.61 0.70
C GLU A 85 -39.09 -10.25 1.41
N SER A 86 -38.75 -10.22 2.71
CA SER A 86 -38.63 -8.99 3.51
C SER A 86 -37.44 -8.07 3.16
N GLU A 87 -36.44 -8.57 2.42
CA GLU A 87 -35.24 -7.81 2.01
C GLU A 87 -35.32 -7.32 0.57
N VAL A 88 -36.37 -7.72 -0.16
CA VAL A 88 -36.65 -7.21 -1.51
C VAL A 88 -37.38 -5.88 -1.34
N SER A 89 -36.62 -4.79 -1.40
CA SER A 89 -37.19 -3.44 -1.56
C SER A 89 -38.00 -3.42 -2.87
N ASP A 90 -39.32 -3.31 -2.77
CA ASP A 90 -40.20 -3.15 -3.93
C ASP A 90 -39.67 -2.06 -4.86
N PHE A 91 -39.64 -2.38 -6.15
CA PHE A 91 -39.14 -1.50 -7.20
C PHE A 91 -39.89 -0.16 -7.20
N ASN A 92 -39.21 0.92 -6.81
CA ASN A 92 -39.80 2.25 -6.69
C ASN A 92 -39.66 3.05 -8.00
N TRP A 93 -40.77 3.18 -8.74
CA TRP A 93 -40.85 3.95 -10.00
C TRP A 93 -40.45 5.42 -9.86
N LYS A 94 -40.51 6.02 -8.66
CA LYS A 94 -40.14 7.43 -8.44
C LYS A 94 -38.64 7.69 -8.54
N ALA A 95 -37.80 6.68 -8.31
CA ALA A 95 -36.34 6.84 -8.42
C ALA A 95 -35.87 7.04 -9.88
N SER A 96 -36.67 6.59 -10.86
CA SER A 96 -36.30 6.68 -12.29
C SER A 96 -36.58 8.04 -12.92
N VAL A 97 -37.36 8.92 -12.26
CA VAL A 97 -37.77 10.22 -12.84
C VAL A 97 -36.77 11.34 -12.51
N ILE A 98 -35.89 11.16 -11.51
CA ILE A 98 -34.99 12.22 -11.04
C ILE A 98 -33.79 12.45 -11.99
N LYS A 99 -33.45 11.48 -12.86
CA LYS A 99 -32.34 11.60 -13.84
C LYS A 99 -32.76 12.29 -15.15
N GLY A 100 -33.73 13.21 -15.07
CA GLY A 100 -34.36 13.81 -16.24
C GLY A 100 -34.91 15.21 -16.00
N ARG A 101 -34.13 16.10 -15.38
CA ARG A 101 -34.33 17.55 -15.56
C ARG A 101 -32.98 18.19 -15.90
N ARG A 102 -32.86 18.59 -17.17
CA ARG A 102 -31.93 19.64 -17.61
C ARG A 102 -32.46 20.98 -17.10
#